data_AF-A0A252BR33-F1
#
_entry.id   AF-A0A252BR33-F1
#
_cell.length_a   1.000
_cell.length_b   1.000
_cell.length_c   1.000
_cell.angle_alpha   90.00
_cell.angle_beta   90.00
_cell.angle_gamma   90.00
#
_symmetry.space_group_name_H-M   'P 1'
#
loop_
_entity.id
_entity.type
_entity.pdbx_description
1 polymer ?
#
loop_
_entity_poly.entity_id
_entity_poly.type
_entity_poly.pdbx_seq_one_letter_code
_entity_poly.pdbx_strand_id
1 'polypeptide(L)'
;MRQAVQQITKVPTCVGCGPSKTIAKLANGLAKDRPELEGLCDLTDPQTRQRFYRNVSVGEVWGVGRRLLPKLQDAGIRTIEQFVEAKPAQIRKIMA
;
A
#
# COMPACT_ATOMS: atom_id res chain seq x y z
N MET A 1 21.92 0.11 3.33
CA MET A 1 21.46 1.29 2.56
C MET A 1 20.98 2.44 3.45
N ARG A 2 19.90 2.28 4.25
CA ARG A 2 19.35 3.36 5.08
C ARG A 2 20.38 4.04 6.00
N GLN A 3 21.17 3.24 6.70
CA GLN A 3 22.26 3.73 7.56
C GLN A 3 23.25 4.61 6.78
N ALA A 4 23.66 4.19 5.57
CA ALA A 4 24.56 4.97 4.74
C ALA A 4 23.91 6.30 4.31
N VAL A 5 22.64 6.29 3.89
CA VAL A 5 21.91 7.52 3.56
C VAL A 5 21.83 8.45 4.77
N GLN A 6 21.50 7.93 5.95
CA GLN A 6 21.46 8.72 7.19
C GLN A 6 22.84 9.27 7.57
N GLN A 7 23.92 8.49 7.42
CA GLN A 7 25.28 8.93 7.74
C GLN A 7 25.72 10.09 6.85
N ILE A 8 25.42 10.00 5.54
CA ILE A 8 25.83 10.97 4.52
C ILE A 8 24.94 12.21 4.54
N THR A 9 23.61 12.02 4.49
CA THR A 9 22.65 13.11 4.26
C THR A 9 22.03 13.65 5.55
N LYS A 10 22.15 12.92 6.67
CA LYS A 10 21.44 13.17 7.94
C LYS A 10 19.91 13.10 7.84
N VAL A 11 19.36 12.60 6.72
CA VAL A 11 17.92 12.43 6.52
C VAL A 11 17.53 10.97 6.78
N PRO A 12 16.60 10.68 7.71
CA PRO A 12 16.07 9.33 7.88
C PRO A 12 15.23 8.94 6.66
N THR A 13 15.35 7.69 6.24
CA THR A 13 14.63 7.14 5.09
C THR A 13 13.85 5.90 5.47
N CYS A 14 12.86 5.52 4.67
CA CYS A 14 12.16 4.25 4.75
C CYS A 14 12.49 3.40 3.51
N VAL A 15 12.33 2.08 3.62
CA VAL A 15 12.47 1.15 2.50
C VAL A 15 11.29 0.20 2.49
N GLY A 16 10.64 0.08 1.33
CA GLY A 16 9.58 -0.87 1.06
C GLY A 16 9.94 -1.82 -0.08
N CYS A 17 9.65 -3.10 0.09
CA CYS A 17 9.89 -4.16 -0.90
C CYS A 17 8.59 -4.84 -1.32
N GLY A 18 8.50 -5.26 -2.58
CA GLY A 18 7.36 -5.99 -3.11
C GLY A 18 7.55 -6.42 -4.57
N PRO A 19 6.71 -7.33 -5.11
CA PRO A 19 6.91 -7.94 -6.42
C PRO A 19 6.56 -7.01 -7.61
N SER A 20 5.99 -5.83 -7.34
CA SER A 20 5.70 -4.82 -8.35
C SER A 20 5.95 -3.42 -7.79
N LYS A 21 6.10 -2.42 -8.67
CA LYS A 21 6.30 -1.02 -8.26
C LYS A 21 5.18 -0.51 -7.35
N THR A 22 3.93 -0.88 -7.63
CA THR A 22 2.77 -0.50 -6.82
C THR A 22 2.84 -1.11 -5.42
N ILE A 23 3.20 -2.39 -5.30
CA ILE A 23 3.30 -3.07 -4.00
C ILE A 23 4.50 -2.57 -3.20
N ALA A 24 5.66 -2.35 -3.85
CA ALA A 24 6.82 -1.75 -3.19
C ALA A 24 6.54 -0.32 -2.69
N LYS A 25 5.77 0.46 -3.45
CA LYS A 25 5.35 1.81 -3.02
C LYS A 25 4.39 1.77 -1.84
N LEU A 26 3.43 0.85 -1.85
CA LEU A 26 2.55 0.58 -0.71
C LEU A 26 3.37 0.20 0.53
N ALA A 27 4.30 -0.76 0.39
CA ALA A 27 5.19 -1.19 1.47
C ALA A 27 5.97 0.00 2.05
N ASN A 28 6.50 0.88 1.20
CA ASN A 28 7.24 2.05 1.67
C ASN A 28 6.35 3.07 2.39
N GLY A 29 5.08 3.21 1.98
CA GLY A 29 4.08 4.01 2.72
C GLY A 29 3.83 3.42 4.10
N LEU A 30 3.57 2.12 4.18
CA LEU A 30 3.37 1.41 5.44
C LEU A 30 4.59 1.53 6.37
N ALA A 31 5.80 1.36 5.84
CA ALA A 31 7.04 1.51 6.60
C ALA A 31 7.20 2.92 7.21
N LYS A 32 6.65 3.94 6.55
CA LYS A 32 6.69 5.33 7.02
C LYS A 32 5.63 5.60 8.07
N ASP A 33 4.41 5.13 7.85
CA ASP A 33 3.25 5.49 8.66
C ASP A 33 3.09 4.59 9.90
N ARG A 34 3.80 3.47 9.96
CA ARG A 34 3.80 2.50 11.07
C ARG A 34 5.16 2.46 11.76
N PRO A 35 5.34 3.20 12.88
CA PRO A 35 6.62 3.24 13.61
C PRO A 35 7.13 1.86 14.04
N GLU A 36 6.22 0.92 14.31
CA GLU A 36 6.54 -0.47 14.68
C GLU A 36 7.27 -1.26 13.58
N LEU A 37 7.25 -0.76 12.35
CA LEU A 37 8.00 -1.35 11.22
C LEU A 37 9.43 -0.80 11.11
N GLU A 38 9.82 0.15 11.97
CA GLU A 38 11.17 0.72 12.04
C GLU A 38 11.70 1.26 10.69
N GLY A 39 10.79 1.72 9.83
CA GLY A 39 11.12 2.21 8.49
C GLY A 39 11.46 1.13 7.47
N LEU A 40 11.09 -0.13 7.72
CA LEU A 40 11.26 -1.28 6.83
C LEU A 40 9.96 -2.05 6.65
N CYS A 41 9.54 -2.30 5.42
CA CYS A 41 8.38 -3.16 5.17
C CYS A 41 8.65 -4.05 3.94
N ASP A 42 8.52 -5.36 4.13
CA ASP A 42 8.64 -6.32 3.04
C ASP A 42 7.29 -7.01 2.77
N LEU A 43 6.73 -6.75 1.59
CA LEU A 43 5.50 -7.38 1.10
C LEU A 43 5.80 -8.33 -0.07
N THR A 44 7.01 -8.88 -0.17
CA THR A 44 7.37 -9.84 -1.22
C THR A 44 6.67 -11.17 -1.00
N ASP A 45 6.63 -11.65 0.26
CA ASP A 45 5.90 -12.85 0.65
C ASP A 45 4.37 -12.67 0.51
N PRO A 46 3.68 -13.54 -0.28
CA PRO A 46 2.24 -13.45 -0.46
C PRO A 46 1.42 -13.57 0.82
N GLN A 47 1.83 -14.42 1.77
CA GLN A 47 1.06 -14.64 3.00
C GLN A 47 1.09 -13.40 3.90
N THR A 48 2.28 -12.82 4.07
CA THR A 48 2.50 -11.55 4.77
C THR A 48 1.71 -10.45 4.09
N ARG A 49 1.82 -10.31 2.77
CA ARG A 49 1.07 -9.32 1.99
C ARG A 49 -0.44 -9.42 2.19
N GLN A 50 -1.01 -10.63 2.22
CA GLN A 50 -2.43 -10.83 2.46
C GLN A 50 -2.87 -10.32 3.85
N ARG A 51 -2.05 -10.53 4.89
CA ARG A 51 -2.34 -10.02 6.26
C ARG A 51 -2.44 -8.50 6.29
N PHE A 52 -1.58 -7.81 5.53
CA PHE A 52 -1.69 -6.36 5.36
C PHE A 52 -2.96 -5.99 4.57
N TYR A 53 -3.25 -6.67 3.46
CA TYR A 53 -4.37 -6.32 2.58
C TYR A 53 -5.74 -6.36 3.27
N ARG A 54 -5.90 -7.24 4.25
CA ARG A 54 -7.09 -7.32 5.12
C ARG A 54 -7.38 -6.07 5.91
N ASN A 55 -6.33 -5.38 6.35
CA ASN A 55 -6.42 -4.32 7.36
C ASN A 55 -6.01 -2.94 6.81
N VAL A 56 -5.49 -2.88 5.60
CA VAL A 56 -5.06 -1.64 4.95
C VAL A 56 -6.18 -1.12 4.06
N SER A 57 -6.47 0.18 4.18
CA SER A 57 -7.43 0.89 3.34
C SER A 57 -7.05 0.80 1.86
N VAL A 58 -8.04 0.64 0.98
CA VAL A 58 -7.83 0.72 -0.48
C VAL A 58 -7.26 2.09 -0.90
N GLY A 59 -7.47 3.14 -0.09
CA GLY A 59 -6.93 4.47 -0.33
C GLY A 59 -5.40 4.55 -0.27
N GLU A 60 -4.73 3.57 0.34
CA GLU A 60 -3.26 3.51 0.38
C GLU A 60 -2.65 3.03 -0.94
N VAL A 61 -3.47 2.52 -1.87
CA VAL A 61 -3.00 2.08 -3.18
C VAL A 61 -2.71 3.30 -4.04
N TRP A 62 -1.48 3.39 -4.54
CA TRP A 62 -1.08 4.47 -5.44
C TRP A 62 -1.99 4.51 -6.68
N GLY A 63 -2.72 5.62 -6.84
CA GLY A 63 -3.71 5.82 -7.90
C GLY A 63 -5.16 5.96 -7.36
N VAL A 64 -5.42 5.52 -6.13
CA VAL A 64 -6.73 5.70 -5.47
C VAL A 64 -6.74 7.03 -4.71
N GLY A 65 -7.21 8.08 -5.39
CA GLY A 65 -7.24 9.44 -4.84
C GLY A 65 -8.62 9.89 -4.32
N ARG A 66 -8.69 11.16 -3.93
CA ARG A 66 -9.88 11.83 -3.34
C ARG A 66 -11.20 11.60 -4.08
N ARG A 67 -11.18 11.46 -5.41
CA ARG A 67 -12.40 11.23 -6.21
C ARG A 67 -12.82 9.76 -6.27
N LEU A 68 -11.85 8.84 -6.28
CA LEU A 68 -12.12 7.42 -6.46
C LEU A 68 -12.40 6.72 -5.12
N LEU A 69 -11.74 7.14 -4.06
CA LEU A 69 -11.89 6.53 -2.73
C LEU A 69 -13.34 6.51 -2.24
N PRO A 70 -14.12 7.62 -2.28
CA PRO A 70 -15.52 7.58 -1.85
C PRO A 70 -16.36 6.62 -2.70
N LYS A 71 -16.20 6.64 -4.03
CA LYS A 71 -16.93 5.73 -4.93
C LYS A 71 -16.67 4.25 -4.60
N LEU A 72 -15.42 3.89 -4.26
CA LEU A 72 -15.07 2.53 -3.84
C LEU A 72 -15.70 2.17 -2.49
N GLN A 73 -15.65 3.09 -1.52
CA GLN A 73 -16.23 2.89 -0.19
C GLN A 73 -17.75 2.74 -0.23
N ASP A 74 -18.43 3.53 -1.07
CA ASP A 74 -19.87 3.44 -1.31
C ASP A 74 -20.26 2.09 -1.94
N ALA A 75 -19.38 1.52 -2.76
CA ALA A 75 -19.52 0.18 -3.32
C ALA A 75 -19.12 -0.94 -2.34
N GLY A 76 -18.85 -0.61 -1.08
CA GLY A 76 -18.47 -1.57 -0.03
C GLY A 76 -16.99 -1.97 -0.03
N ILE A 77 -16.17 -1.40 -0.91
CA ILE A 77 -14.74 -1.72 -1.04
C ILE A 77 -13.93 -0.73 -0.20
N ARG A 78 -13.56 -1.14 1.00
CA ARG A 78 -12.82 -0.35 1.97
C ARG A 78 -11.37 -0.80 2.12
N THR A 79 -11.09 -2.09 1.95
CA THR A 79 -9.75 -2.66 2.13
C THR A 79 -9.10 -3.06 0.81
N ILE A 80 -7.78 -3.23 0.80
CA ILE A 80 -7.07 -3.73 -0.38
C ILE A 80 -7.51 -5.15 -0.72
N GLU A 81 -7.76 -6.02 0.26
CA GLU A 81 -8.26 -7.39 0.03
C GLU A 81 -9.57 -7.36 -0.75
N GLN A 82 -10.54 -6.55 -0.31
CA GLN A 82 -11.83 -6.39 -1.01
C GLN A 82 -11.66 -5.87 -2.43
N PHE A 83 -10.70 -4.97 -2.67
CA PHE A 83 -10.42 -4.45 -4.00
C PHE A 83 -9.83 -5.52 -4.93
N VAL A 84 -8.93 -6.35 -4.42
CA VAL A 84 -8.30 -7.44 -5.18
C VAL A 84 -9.30 -8.56 -5.49
N GLU A 85 -10.21 -8.86 -4.57
CA GLU A 85 -11.24 -9.89 -4.73
C GLU A 85 -12.44 -9.42 -5.58
N ALA A 86 -12.64 -8.11 -5.73
CA ALA A 86 -13.73 -7.56 -6.52
C ALA A 86 -13.63 -7.93 -8.01
N LYS A 87 -14.79 -8.13 -8.65
CA LYS A 87 -14.85 -8.46 -10.08
C LYS A 87 -14.27 -7.30 -10.91
N PRO A 88 -13.34 -7.54 -11.84
CA PRO A 88 -12.72 -6.48 -12.64
C PRO A 88 -13.71 -5.62 -13.45
N ALA A 89 -14.88 -6.16 -13.83
CA ALA A 89 -15.93 -5.41 -14.50
C ALA A 89 -16.58 -4.37 -13.57
N GLN A 90 -16.80 -4.72 -12.30
CA GLN A 90 -17.33 -3.81 -11.28
C GLN A 90 -16.33 -2.67 -11.02
N ILE A 91 -15.05 -3.00 -10.83
CA ILE A 91 -14.00 -2.00 -10.61
C ILE A 91 -13.91 -1.02 -11.79
N ARG A 92 -13.90 -1.53 -13.03
CA ARG A 92 -13.89 -0.68 -14.23
C ARG A 92 -15.09 0.26 -14.31
N LYS A 93 -16.28 -0.18 -13.91
CA LYS A 93 -17.48 0.67 -13.86
C LYS A 93 -17.38 1.76 -12.79
N ILE A 94 -16.75 1.49 -11.65
CA ILE A 94 -16.55 2.47 -10.57
C ILE A 94 -15.48 3.51 -10.95
N MET A 95 -14.44 3.05 -11.65
CA MET A 95 -13.32 3.87 -12.09
C MET A 95 -13.62 4.73 -13.33
N ALA A 96 -14.69 4.41 -14.06
CA ALA A 96 -15.26 5.28 -15.10
C ALA A 96 -15.87 6.56 -14.49
#